data_AF-A0A9P0Q1T8-F1
#
_entry.id   AF-A0A9P0Q1T8-F1
#
_cell.length_a   1.000
_cell.length_b   1.000
_cell.length_c   1.000
_cell.angle_alpha   90.00
_cell.angle_beta   90.00
_cell.angle_gamma   90.00
#
_symmetry.space_group_name_H-M   'P 1'
#
loop_
_entity.id
_entity.type
_entity.pdbx_description
1 polymer ?
#
loop_
_entity_poly.entity_id
_entity_poly.type
_entity_poly.pdbx_seq_one_letter_code
_entity_poly.pdbx_strand_id
1 'polypeptide(L)'
;MSEIRTSKTRSVINPDRRLFEEHGELLTLFEKFRELKTKEDQANSLELQEHANTVMTTLDEGIKGLDNLDAFFDFLHQVGASHRRIPGFKAEYFWKIEQPFLEAVETTLGDRYTENVQNIYKITIKFIIETLVNGFDNANTTTPT
;
A
#
# COMPACT_ATOMS: atom_id res chain seq x y z
N MET A 1 7.90 41.77 -13.77
CA MET A 1 6.75 41.31 -12.97
C MET A 1 5.79 40.59 -13.90
N SER A 2 5.76 39.26 -13.85
CA SER A 2 4.65 38.45 -14.38
C SER A 2 4.65 37.11 -13.63
N GLU A 3 3.80 37.07 -12.61
CA GLU A 3 2.94 35.95 -12.18
C GLU A 3 3.48 34.51 -12.26
N ILE A 4 3.85 34.02 -11.07
CA ILE A 4 3.38 32.77 -10.45
C ILE A 4 3.09 31.62 -11.42
N ARG A 5 4.13 30.81 -11.71
CA ARG A 5 3.95 29.39 -12.05
C ARG A 5 3.89 28.57 -10.76
N THR A 6 2.72 28.50 -10.15
CA THR A 6 2.39 27.43 -9.20
C THR A 6 2.26 26.12 -9.99
N SER A 7 3.35 25.36 -10.05
CA SER A 7 3.38 24.01 -10.61
C SER A 7 2.63 23.04 -9.68
N LYS A 8 1.31 23.05 -9.78
CA LYS A 8 0.40 22.07 -9.20
C LYS A 8 0.44 20.80 -10.04
N THR A 9 1.48 19.94 -9.94
CA THR A 9 1.41 18.58 -10.50
C THR A 9 2.44 17.61 -9.92
N ARG A 10 2.25 17.18 -8.68
CA ARG A 10 2.61 15.81 -8.24
C ARG A 10 1.51 15.32 -7.32
N SER A 11 0.30 15.23 -7.84
CA SER A 11 -0.71 14.35 -7.23
C SER A 11 -0.34 12.93 -7.65
N VAL A 12 0.68 12.35 -7.03
CA VAL A 12 0.80 10.89 -6.98
C VAL A 12 -0.50 10.43 -6.34
N ILE A 13 -1.33 9.72 -7.10
CA ILE A 13 -2.63 9.27 -6.61
C ILE A 13 -2.34 8.26 -5.50
N ASN A 14 -2.63 8.67 -4.27
CA ASN A 14 -2.32 7.89 -3.08
C ASN A 14 -3.34 6.73 -2.96
N PRO A 15 -2.93 5.45 -3.11
CA PRO A 15 -3.83 4.31 -2.97
C PRO A 15 -4.48 4.24 -1.58
N ASP A 16 -3.79 4.72 -0.54
CA ASP A 16 -4.32 4.78 0.82
C ASP A 16 -5.53 5.71 0.90
N ARG A 17 -5.56 6.78 0.08
CA ARG A 17 -6.72 7.67 0.03
C ARG A 17 -7.96 6.92 -0.44
N ARG A 18 -7.86 6.11 -1.49
CA ARG A 18 -9.00 5.30 -1.95
C ARG A 18 -9.37 4.22 -0.94
N LEU A 19 -8.37 3.57 -0.32
CA LEU A 19 -8.58 2.59 0.73
C LEU A 19 -9.47 3.13 1.86
N PHE A 20 -9.17 4.31 2.41
CA PHE A 20 -9.93 4.84 3.54
C PHE A 20 -11.25 5.50 3.15
N GLU A 21 -11.44 5.88 1.88
CA GLU A 21 -12.75 6.26 1.34
C GLU A 21 -13.71 5.05 1.28
N GLU A 22 -13.20 3.86 0.92
CA GLU A 22 -13.99 2.64 0.76
C GLU A 22 -14.08 1.80 2.04
N HIS A 23 -13.07 1.88 2.89
CA HIS A 23 -12.89 1.08 4.10
C HIS A 23 -12.57 1.95 5.32
N GLY A 24 -13.44 2.93 5.57
CA GLY A 24 -13.29 3.90 6.67
C GLY A 24 -13.18 3.26 8.05
N GLU A 25 -13.65 2.02 8.24
CA GLU A 25 -13.46 1.25 9.46
C GLU A 25 -11.97 0.99 9.78
N LEU A 26 -11.11 0.89 8.77
CA LEU A 26 -9.68 0.63 8.95
C LEU A 26 -8.96 1.82 9.57
N LEU A 27 -9.47 3.06 9.41
CA LEU A 27 -8.91 4.25 10.06
C LEU A 27 -8.84 4.11 11.58
N THR A 28 -9.75 3.32 12.16
CA THR A 28 -9.83 3.14 13.62
C THR A 28 -8.66 2.33 14.20
N LEU A 29 -8.03 1.49 13.36
CA LEU A 29 -6.89 0.63 13.72
C LEU A 29 -5.61 1.42 13.93
N PHE A 30 -5.55 2.64 13.41
CA PHE A 30 -4.36 3.46 13.50
C PHE A 30 -4.64 4.68 14.39
N GLU A 31 -4.10 4.67 15.61
CA GLU A 31 -4.33 5.72 16.62
C GLU A 31 -4.01 7.14 16.11
N LYS A 32 -3.02 7.28 15.21
CA LYS A 32 -2.65 8.57 14.62
C LYS A 32 -3.58 9.06 13.50
N PHE A 33 -4.46 8.19 12.98
CA PHE A 33 -5.23 8.45 11.75
C PHE A 33 -6.74 8.46 11.99
N ARG A 34 -7.19 8.10 13.20
CA ARG A 34 -8.61 7.98 13.56
C ARG A 34 -9.41 9.27 13.34
N GLU A 35 -8.74 10.43 13.33
CA GLU A 35 -9.36 11.74 13.08
C GLU A 35 -9.28 12.23 11.63
N LEU A 36 -8.54 11.55 10.75
CA LEU A 36 -8.42 11.89 9.32
C LEU A 36 -9.66 11.41 8.54
N LYS A 37 -10.81 11.98 8.87
CA LYS A 37 -12.14 11.56 8.35
C LYS A 37 -12.51 12.25 7.04
N THR A 38 -11.80 13.31 6.65
CA THR A 38 -12.08 14.06 5.42
C THR A 38 -11.04 13.79 4.35
N LYS A 39 -11.44 13.96 3.08
CA LYS A 39 -10.53 13.81 1.92
C LYS A 39 -9.34 14.76 1.99
N GLU A 40 -9.54 15.95 2.56
CA GLU A 40 -8.50 16.97 2.70
C GLU A 40 -7.50 16.60 3.78
N ASP A 41 -7.96 16.08 4.91
CA ASP A 41 -7.10 15.61 6.00
C ASP A 41 -6.24 14.42 5.58
N GLN A 42 -6.85 13.47 4.84
CA GLN A 42 -6.12 12.31 4.32
C GLN A 42 -5.09 12.69 3.24
N ALA A 43 -5.41 13.64 2.37
CA ALA A 43 -4.50 14.09 1.32
C ALA A 43 -3.27 14.82 1.88
N ASN A 44 -3.42 15.51 3.02
CA ASN A 44 -2.35 16.26 3.67
C ASN A 44 -1.59 15.46 4.74
N SER A 45 -2.01 14.22 5.03
CA SER A 45 -1.34 13.38 6.01
C SER A 45 0.02 12.90 5.51
N LEU A 46 1.07 13.36 6.19
CA LEU A 46 2.44 12.92 5.92
C LEU A 46 2.58 11.42 6.17
N GLU A 47 1.95 10.90 7.21
CA GLU A 47 2.00 9.49 7.59
C GLU A 47 1.31 8.56 6.56
N LEU A 48 0.20 8.99 5.94
CA LEU A 48 -0.42 8.25 4.82
C LEU A 48 0.42 8.34 3.56
N GLN A 49 1.09 9.46 3.32
CA GLN A 49 2.05 9.55 2.22
C GLN A 49 3.26 8.66 2.48
N GLU A 50 3.73 8.54 3.73
CA GLU A 50 4.82 7.64 4.12
C GLU A 50 4.43 6.16 4.00
N HIS A 51 3.21 5.77 4.39
CA HIS A 51 2.71 4.41 4.21
C HIS A 51 2.60 4.05 2.72
N ALA A 52 1.93 4.89 1.93
CA ALA A 52 1.86 4.73 0.49
C ALA A 52 3.24 4.68 -0.17
N ASN A 53 4.17 5.54 0.26
CA ASN A 53 5.55 5.51 -0.22
C ASN A 53 6.25 4.21 0.17
N THR A 54 5.99 3.67 1.36
CA THR A 54 6.55 2.38 1.80
C THR A 54 6.01 1.25 0.91
N VAL A 55 4.70 1.22 0.65
CA VAL A 55 4.08 0.24 -0.26
C VAL A 55 4.65 0.36 -1.68
N MET A 56 4.73 1.58 -2.22
CA MET A 56 5.26 1.83 -3.56
C MET A 56 6.76 1.53 -3.67
N THR A 57 7.55 1.82 -2.64
CA THR A 57 8.97 1.46 -2.57
C THR A 57 9.14 -0.04 -2.49
N THR A 58 8.32 -0.73 -1.69
CA THR A 58 8.30 -2.21 -1.60
C THR A 58 8.02 -2.84 -2.96
N LEU A 59 7.06 -2.29 -3.72
CA LEU A 59 6.73 -2.73 -5.07
C LEU A 59 7.88 -2.48 -6.05
N ASP A 60 8.49 -1.29 -6.00
CA ASP A 60 9.60 -0.90 -6.86
C ASP A 60 10.87 -1.72 -6.57
N GLU A 61 11.14 -2.02 -5.30
CA GLU A 61 12.20 -2.93 -4.85
C GLU A 61 11.91 -4.38 -5.24
N GLY A 62 10.65 -4.83 -5.24
CA GLY A 62 10.28 -6.15 -5.76
C GLY A 62 10.50 -6.30 -7.27
N ILE A 63 10.24 -5.24 -8.04
CA ILE A 63 10.48 -5.21 -9.49
C ILE A 63 11.98 -5.11 -9.81
N LYS A 64 12.75 -4.34 -9.02
CA LYS A 64 14.22 -4.21 -9.16
C LYS A 64 14.97 -5.41 -8.58
N GLY A 65 14.39 -6.06 -7.58
CA GLY A 65 14.93 -7.18 -6.81
C GLY A 65 14.69 -8.55 -7.42
N LEU A 66 14.26 -8.62 -8.69
CA LEU A 66 14.20 -9.90 -9.42
C LEU A 66 15.57 -10.62 -9.47
N ASP A 67 16.67 -9.90 -9.22
CA ASP A 67 18.02 -10.48 -9.06
C ASP A 67 18.23 -11.18 -7.70
N ASN A 68 17.43 -10.89 -6.67
CA ASN A 68 17.44 -11.56 -5.37
C ASN A 68 16.03 -11.65 -4.77
N LEU A 69 15.27 -12.64 -5.26
CA LEU A 69 13.92 -12.92 -4.79
C LEU A 69 13.87 -13.30 -3.31
N ASP A 70 14.89 -13.96 -2.77
CA ASP A 70 14.92 -14.38 -1.36
C ASP A 70 14.89 -13.16 -0.41
N ALA A 71 15.72 -12.15 -0.69
CA ALA A 71 15.72 -10.91 0.09
C ALA A 71 14.39 -10.16 0.00
N PHE A 72 13.74 -10.20 -1.16
CA PHE A 72 12.41 -9.61 -1.35
C PHE A 72 11.35 -10.33 -0.52
N PHE A 73 11.35 -11.67 -0.51
CA PHE A 73 10.43 -12.45 0.31
C PHE A 73 10.65 -12.22 1.81
N ASP A 74 11.89 -12.21 2.28
CA ASP A 74 12.22 -11.93 3.69
C ASP A 74 11.68 -10.57 4.14
N PHE A 75 11.85 -9.55 3.29
CA PHE A 75 11.32 -8.22 3.54
C PHE A 75 9.79 -8.22 3.63
N LEU A 76 9.08 -8.82 2.65
CA LEU A 76 7.62 -8.91 2.69
C LEU A 76 7.12 -9.68 3.90
N HIS A 77 7.77 -10.78 4.28
CA HIS A 77 7.42 -11.51 5.49
C HIS A 77 7.57 -10.64 6.75
N GLN A 78 8.64 -9.85 6.84
CA GLN A 78 8.87 -8.93 7.95
C GLN A 78 7.81 -7.81 8.00
N VAL A 79 7.43 -7.25 6.85
CA VAL A 79 6.35 -6.26 6.76
C VAL A 79 5.02 -6.88 7.20
N GLY A 80 4.69 -8.07 6.71
CA GLY A 80 3.50 -8.83 7.13
C GLY A 80 3.47 -9.05 8.64
N ALA A 81 4.57 -9.54 9.21
CA ALA A 81 4.72 -9.74 10.65
C ALA A 81 4.57 -8.44 11.47
N SER A 82 5.06 -7.31 10.95
CA SER A 82 4.99 -6.02 11.64
C SER A 82 3.55 -5.55 11.92
N HIS A 83 2.59 -5.93 11.08
CA HIS A 83 1.18 -5.56 11.24
C HIS A 83 0.52 -6.25 12.46
N ARG A 84 1.15 -7.27 13.06
CA ARG A 84 0.73 -7.84 14.35
C ARG A 84 0.80 -6.84 15.50
N ARG A 85 1.65 -5.80 15.37
CA ARG A 85 1.77 -4.75 16.37
C ARG A 85 0.57 -3.79 16.37
N ILE A 86 -0.31 -3.89 15.37
CA ILE A 86 -1.51 -3.06 15.25
C ILE A 86 -2.67 -3.77 15.96
N PRO A 87 -3.17 -3.24 17.09
CA PRO A 87 -4.26 -3.88 17.83
C PRO A 87 -5.52 -4.03 16.97
N GLY A 88 -6.07 -5.24 16.91
CA GLY A 88 -7.30 -5.52 16.16
C GLY A 88 -7.12 -5.69 14.65
N PHE A 89 -5.88 -5.62 14.13
CA PHE A 89 -5.60 -5.89 12.73
C PHE A 89 -5.83 -7.37 12.42
N LYS A 90 -6.43 -7.63 11.24
CA LYS A 90 -6.71 -8.98 10.75
C LYS A 90 -6.07 -9.16 9.38
N ALA A 91 -5.63 -10.38 9.07
CA ALA A 91 -5.02 -10.71 7.78
C ALA A 91 -5.93 -10.33 6.60
N GLU A 92 -7.25 -10.48 6.75
CA GLU A 92 -8.25 -10.11 5.73
C GLU A 92 -8.18 -8.62 5.32
N TYR A 93 -7.64 -7.75 6.17
CA TYR A 93 -7.51 -6.32 5.87
C TYR A 93 -6.42 -6.03 4.82
N PHE A 94 -5.42 -6.90 4.66
CA PHE A 94 -4.44 -6.74 3.57
C PHE A 94 -5.12 -6.75 2.19
N TRP A 95 -6.16 -7.56 2.00
CA TRP A 95 -6.87 -7.65 0.72
C TRP A 95 -7.63 -6.39 0.35
N LYS A 96 -7.88 -5.50 1.31
CA LYS A 96 -8.61 -4.24 1.08
C LYS A 96 -7.83 -3.25 0.20
N ILE A 97 -6.51 -3.41 0.09
CA ILE A 97 -5.68 -2.53 -0.75
C ILE A 97 -5.70 -2.91 -2.24
N GLU A 98 -6.15 -4.11 -2.60
CA GLU A 98 -6.02 -4.64 -3.98
C GLU A 98 -6.67 -3.72 -5.03
N GLN A 99 -7.97 -3.42 -4.85
CA GLN A 99 -8.70 -2.56 -5.80
C GLN A 99 -8.19 -1.11 -5.77
N PRO A 100 -8.06 -0.45 -4.60
CA PRO A 100 -7.47 0.89 -4.53
C PRO A 100 -6.11 1.02 -5.23
N PHE A 101 -5.26 -0.01 -5.11
CA PHE A 101 -3.98 -0.07 -5.78
C PHE A 101 -4.12 -0.15 -7.31
N LEU A 102 -4.93 -1.09 -7.82
CA LEU A 102 -5.13 -1.27 -9.26
C LEU A 102 -5.70 -0.02 -9.92
N GLU A 103 -6.66 0.64 -9.27
CA GLU A 103 -7.25 1.89 -9.76
C GLU A 103 -6.23 3.05 -9.75
N ALA A 104 -5.37 3.11 -8.73
CA ALA A 104 -4.29 4.09 -8.67
C ALA A 104 -3.28 3.88 -9.81
N VAL A 105 -2.93 2.63 -10.12
CA VAL A 105 -2.06 2.27 -11.24
C VAL A 105 -2.71 2.63 -12.58
N GLU A 106 -3.98 2.25 -12.79
CA GLU A 106 -4.74 2.58 -14.00
C GLU A 106 -4.76 4.09 -14.23
N THR A 107 -5.13 4.86 -13.21
CA THR A 107 -5.20 6.32 -13.31
C THR A 107 -3.82 6.93 -13.56
N THR A 108 -2.76 6.37 -12.98
CA THR A 108 -1.38 6.86 -13.15
C THR A 108 -0.82 6.58 -14.54
N LEU A 109 -1.16 5.42 -15.11
CA LEU A 109 -0.66 5.00 -16.41
C LEU A 109 -1.50 5.55 -17.58
N GLY A 110 -2.78 5.86 -17.35
CA GLY A 110 -3.68 6.43 -18.34
C GLY A 110 -3.71 5.58 -19.61
N ASP A 111 -3.45 6.19 -20.77
CA ASP A 111 -3.42 5.51 -22.07
C ASP A 111 -2.38 4.37 -22.17
N ARG A 112 -1.42 4.29 -21.25
CA ARG A 112 -0.44 3.19 -21.17
C ARG A 112 -0.97 1.97 -20.40
N TYR A 113 -2.12 2.08 -19.74
CA TYR A 113 -2.76 0.98 -19.02
C TYR A 113 -3.50 0.05 -19.99
N THR A 114 -2.73 -0.78 -20.67
CA THR A 114 -3.25 -1.82 -21.58
C THR A 114 -3.74 -3.04 -20.80
N GLU A 115 -4.52 -3.92 -21.44
CA GLU A 115 -4.96 -5.19 -20.84
C GLU A 115 -3.79 -6.05 -20.32
N ASN A 116 -2.66 -6.07 -21.06
CA ASN A 116 -1.47 -6.78 -20.64
C ASN A 116 -0.88 -6.18 -19.36
N VAL A 117 -0.81 -4.85 -19.27
CA VAL A 117 -0.33 -4.13 -18.09
C VAL A 117 -1.26 -4.39 -16.90
N GLN A 118 -2.57 -4.30 -17.09
CA GLN A 118 -3.56 -4.63 -16.07
C GLN A 118 -3.36 -6.05 -15.52
N ASN A 119 -3.19 -7.04 -16.40
CA ASN A 119 -2.99 -8.43 -15.98
C ASN A 119 -1.69 -8.60 -15.17
N ILE A 120 -0.60 -7.96 -15.57
CA ILE A 120 0.67 -7.97 -14.82
C ILE A 120 0.45 -7.41 -13.41
N TYR A 121 -0.15 -6.21 -13.29
CA TYR A 121 -0.35 -5.59 -11.98
C TYR A 121 -1.31 -6.39 -11.08
N LYS A 122 -2.36 -7.02 -11.63
CA LYS A 122 -3.24 -7.93 -10.89
C LYS A 122 -2.50 -9.13 -10.30
N ILE A 123 -1.64 -9.77 -11.09
CA ILE A 123 -0.85 -10.91 -10.62
C ILE A 123 0.14 -10.46 -9.55
N THR A 124 0.85 -9.35 -9.79
CA THR A 124 1.86 -8.82 -8.88
C THR A 124 1.28 -8.43 -7.52
N ILE A 125 0.18 -7.65 -7.49
CA ILE A 125 -0.39 -7.20 -6.22
C ILE A 125 -0.95 -8.37 -5.41
N LYS A 126 -1.59 -9.33 -6.07
CA LYS A 126 -2.12 -10.54 -5.42
C LYS A 126 -1.00 -11.33 -4.76
N PHE A 127 0.09 -11.56 -5.49
CA PHE A 127 1.26 -12.26 -4.99
C PHE A 127 1.89 -11.58 -3.76
N ILE A 128 1.98 -10.24 -3.79
CA ILE A 128 2.51 -9.47 -2.66
C ILE A 128 1.59 -9.57 -1.44
N ILE A 129 0.28 -9.42 -1.63
CA ILE A 129 -0.70 -9.54 -0.54
C ILE A 129 -0.65 -10.95 0.07
N GLU A 130 -0.59 -12.00 -0.74
CA GLU A 130 -0.46 -13.38 -0.26
C GLU A 130 0.82 -13.56 0.57
N THR A 131 1.94 -12.97 0.13
CA THR A 131 3.22 -13.03 0.87
C THR A 131 3.15 -12.26 2.20
N LEU A 132 2.51 -11.09 2.23
CA LEU A 132 2.27 -10.33 3.45
C LEU A 132 1.39 -11.09 4.45
N VAL A 133 0.32 -11.73 3.96
CA VAL A 133 -0.56 -12.59 4.78
C VAL A 133 0.23 -13.76 5.35
N ASN A 134 1.06 -14.42 4.55
CA ASN A 134 1.94 -15.50 5.03
C ASN A 134 2.90 -15.00 6.12
N GLY A 135 3.52 -13.83 5.95
CA GLY A 135 4.38 -13.22 6.96
C GLY A 135 3.65 -12.91 8.26
N PHE A 136 2.42 -12.38 8.15
CA PHE A 136 1.56 -12.10 9.28
C PHE A 136 1.16 -13.39 10.03
N ASP A 137 0.80 -14.46 9.33
CA ASP A 137 0.35 -15.71 9.93
C ASP A 137 1.49 -16.56 10.50
N ASN A 138 2.62 -16.65 9.79
CA ASN A 138 3.77 -17.43 10.22
C ASN A 138 4.48 -16.82 11.43
N ALA A 139 4.38 -15.50 11.65
CA ALA A 139 4.86 -14.86 12.88
C ALA A 139 4.25 -15.45 14.17
N ASN A 140 3.07 -16.10 14.10
CA ASN A 140 2.47 -16.82 15.22
C ASN A 140 3.24 -18.08 15.65
N THR A 141 4.06 -18.65 14.76
CA THR A 141 4.74 -19.94 14.99
C THR A 141 6.08 -19.79 15.72
N THR A 142 6.55 -18.55 15.94
CA THR A 142 7.82 -18.24 16.60
C THR A 142 7.63 -17.70 18.02
N THR A 143 6.85 -18.41 18.84
CA THR A 143 7.01 -18.30 20.31
C THR A 143 7.56 -19.64 20.81
N PRO A 144 8.89 -19.83 20.90
CA PRO A 144 9.44 -20.92 21.68
C PRO A 144 9.09 -20.67 23.15
N THR A 145 8.60 -21.73 23.80
CA THR A 145 8.32 -21.80 25.24
C THR A 145 9.59 -21.63 26.07
#